data_AF-A0A7S4QI71-F1
#
_entry.id   AF-A0A7S4QI71-F1
#
_cell.length_a   1.000
_cell.length_b   1.000
_cell.length_c   1.000
_cell.angle_alpha   90.00
_cell.angle_beta   90.00
_cell.angle_gamma   90.00
#
_symmetry.space_group_name_H-M   'P 1'
#
loop_
_entity.id
_entity.type
_entity.pdbx_description
1 polymer ?
#
loop_
_entity_poly.entity_id
_entity_poly.type
_entity_poly.pdbx_seq_one_letter_code
_entity_poly.pdbx_strand_id
1 'polypeptide(L)'
;MAIHDKRKGTNNDSIGEDCTDVTWTYRLEDGVCTDSLALVTAAKFGLSDRILKRANFLSEVVDEMGNVGESHIEKPVVSSYMTESNLNEKSKNTNGLGLEQAVKIAEEIIGENGKAIRIPPKWMAPASMEGCSCVYVLEIGYSMNDNERVPPRYYVGETDSLSRRLSQHRCKGKEWASLSAVAVRVGGGKTEARNVESLVIRKMAKAGYDLVSVSDGRSIRSNGSVNNTPPSTS
;
A
#
# COMPACT_ATOMS: atom_id res chain seq x y z
N MET A 1 -16.64 -8.29 13.84
CA MET A 1 -16.63 -9.68 13.32
C MET A 1 -17.99 -9.94 12.69
N ALA A 2 -18.09 -9.90 11.37
CA ALA A 2 -19.35 -10.10 10.66
C ALA A 2 -19.25 -11.39 9.84
N ILE A 3 -20.11 -12.36 10.13
CA ILE A 3 -20.23 -13.58 9.33
C ILE A 3 -21.10 -13.24 8.13
N HIS A 4 -20.49 -13.12 6.95
CA HIS A 4 -21.20 -12.90 5.69
C HIS A 4 -20.62 -13.84 4.62
N ASP A 5 -21.10 -15.07 4.57
CA ASP A 5 -21.49 -15.80 3.35
C ASP A 5 -21.94 -17.22 3.76
N LYS A 6 -23.11 -17.65 3.30
CA LYS A 6 -23.66 -18.98 3.60
C LYS A 6 -23.80 -19.72 2.28
N ARG A 7 -22.78 -20.47 1.87
CA ARG A 7 -22.84 -21.30 0.65
C ARG A 7 -23.07 -22.77 1.00
N LYS A 8 -24.05 -23.36 0.31
CA LYS A 8 -24.42 -24.78 0.40
C LYS A 8 -23.60 -25.54 -0.64
N GLY A 9 -22.72 -26.44 -0.22
CA GLY A 9 -22.08 -27.39 -1.12
C GLY A 9 -22.96 -28.62 -1.29
N THR A 10 -23.27 -29.02 -2.53
CA THR A 10 -23.90 -30.32 -2.82
C THR A 10 -22.88 -31.20 -3.51
N ASN A 11 -22.43 -32.26 -2.84
CA ASN A 11 -21.62 -33.30 -3.46
C ASN A 11 -22.57 -34.18 -4.30
N ASN A 12 -22.43 -34.14 -5.62
CA ASN A 12 -23.07 -35.12 -6.50
C ASN A 12 -22.11 -36.28 -6.70
N ASP A 13 -22.37 -37.40 -6.04
CA ASP A 13 -22.09 -38.75 -6.53
C ASP A 13 -23.15 -39.69 -5.94
N SER A 14 -23.62 -40.62 -6.75
CA SER A 14 -24.99 -41.13 -6.67
C SER A 14 -25.18 -42.40 -5.80
N ILE A 15 -26.42 -42.55 -5.30
CA ILE A 15 -27.15 -43.76 -4.87
C ILE A 15 -26.93 -44.24 -3.42
N GLY A 16 -27.99 -44.10 -2.61
CA GLY A 16 -28.26 -44.95 -1.43
C GLY A 16 -28.54 -44.18 -0.12
N GLU A 17 -29.82 -44.15 0.27
CA GLU A 17 -30.37 -43.88 1.61
C GLU A 17 -30.02 -42.55 2.35
N ASP A 18 -31.03 -41.68 2.35
CA ASP A 18 -31.51 -40.80 3.43
C ASP A 18 -30.57 -40.41 4.58
N CYS A 19 -29.61 -39.53 4.31
CA CYS A 19 -29.38 -38.32 5.13
C CYS A 19 -28.57 -37.32 4.31
N THR A 20 -29.12 -36.12 4.06
CA THR A 20 -28.36 -35.07 3.36
C THR A 20 -27.33 -34.47 4.32
N ASP A 21 -26.11 -34.99 4.30
CA ASP A 21 -24.99 -34.45 5.06
C ASP A 21 -24.52 -33.14 4.41
N VAL A 22 -25.19 -32.04 4.78
CA VAL A 22 -24.88 -30.70 4.29
C VAL A 22 -23.67 -30.18 5.07
N THR A 23 -22.48 -30.31 4.49
CA THR A 23 -21.27 -29.72 5.05
C THR A 23 -21.26 -28.21 4.80
N TRP A 24 -21.31 -27.43 5.88
CA TRP A 24 -21.12 -25.97 5.83
C TRP A 24 -19.64 -25.64 5.99
N THR A 25 -19.12 -24.80 5.10
CA THR A 25 -17.80 -24.21 5.26
C THR A 25 -17.96 -22.72 5.56
N TYR A 26 -17.39 -22.29 6.69
CA TYR A 26 -17.34 -20.88 7.09
C TYR A 26 -15.99 -20.30 6.67
N ARG A 27 -16.02 -19.12 6.04
CA ARG A 27 -14.82 -18.35 5.71
C ARG A 27 -14.79 -17.11 6.59
N LEU A 28 -13.72 -16.96 7.36
CA LEU A 28 -13.45 -15.75 8.15
C LEU A 28 -12.71 -14.76 7.24
N GLU A 29 -13.30 -13.60 7.03
CA GLU A 29 -12.67 -12.49 6.31
C GLU A 29 -12.18 -11.46 7.34
N ASP A 30 -10.99 -10.92 7.11
CA ASP A 30 -10.43 -9.87 7.94
C ASP A 30 -11.14 -8.54 7.66
N GLY A 31 -11.74 -7.95 8.69
CA GLY A 31 -12.40 -6.66 8.61
C GLY A 31 -12.19 -5.87 9.89
N VAL A 32 -11.92 -4.57 9.75
CA VAL A 32 -11.88 -3.64 10.89
C VAL A 32 -13.31 -3.15 11.12
N CYS A 33 -13.86 -3.49 12.28
CA CYS A 33 -15.15 -2.98 12.72
C CYS A 33 -14.99 -1.54 13.20
N THR A 34 -15.38 -0.57 12.39
CA THR A 34 -15.41 0.85 12.78
C THR A 34 -16.62 1.22 13.62
N ASP A 35 -17.77 0.57 13.39
CA ASP A 35 -19.05 0.93 14.04
C ASP A 35 -19.64 -0.20 14.89
N SER A 36 -18.89 -1.27 15.11
CA SER A 36 -19.40 -2.38 15.92
C SER A 36 -19.16 -2.07 17.39
N LEU A 37 -20.18 -2.31 18.21
CA LEU A 37 -20.14 -2.31 19.67
C LEU A 37 -19.22 -3.45 20.19
N ALA A 38 -17.96 -3.46 19.75
CA ALA A 38 -17.02 -4.55 19.91
C ALA A 38 -16.65 -4.75 21.39
N LEU A 39 -16.46 -3.66 22.12
CA LEU A 39 -16.17 -3.70 23.57
C LEU A 39 -17.40 -4.14 24.38
N VAL A 40 -18.60 -3.71 24.01
CA VAL A 40 -19.87 -4.18 24.61
C VAL A 40 -20.07 -5.67 24.35
N THR A 41 -19.77 -6.11 23.13
CA THR A 41 -19.85 -7.51 22.74
C THR A 41 -18.83 -8.35 23.51
N ALA A 42 -17.59 -7.89 23.62
CA ALA A 42 -16.54 -8.54 24.40
C ALA A 42 -16.91 -8.68 25.89
N ALA A 43 -17.55 -7.66 26.48
CA ALA A 43 -18.10 -7.74 27.83
C ALA A 43 -19.17 -8.84 27.96
N LYS A 44 -20.09 -8.91 26.98
CA LYS A 44 -21.13 -9.96 26.92
C LYS A 44 -20.55 -11.37 26.79
N PHE A 45 -19.41 -11.52 26.12
CA PHE A 45 -18.71 -12.81 25.97
C PHE A 45 -17.67 -13.07 27.07
N GLY A 46 -17.67 -12.29 28.15
CA GLY A 46 -16.95 -12.61 29.39
C GLY A 46 -15.49 -12.15 29.43
N LEU A 47 -15.09 -11.13 28.65
CA LEU A 47 -13.79 -10.49 28.87
C LEU A 47 -13.75 -9.79 30.24
N SER A 48 -12.61 -9.87 30.91
CA SER A 48 -12.45 -9.25 32.23
C SER A 48 -12.58 -7.73 32.19
N ASP A 49 -13.22 -7.15 33.22
CA ASP A 49 -13.42 -5.70 33.35
C ASP A 49 -12.11 -4.90 33.31
N ARG A 50 -11.00 -5.49 33.78
CA ARG A 50 -9.67 -4.85 33.72
C ARG A 50 -9.21 -4.64 32.28
N ILE A 51 -9.47 -5.61 31.40
CA ILE A 51 -9.11 -5.51 29.98
C ILE A 51 -10.04 -4.54 29.26
N LEU A 52 -11.34 -4.59 29.55
CA LEU A 52 -12.33 -3.69 28.95
C LEU A 52 -12.06 -2.23 29.32
N LYS A 53 -11.79 -1.94 30.61
CA LYS A 53 -11.44 -0.59 31.07
C LYS A 53 -10.16 -0.08 30.43
N ARG A 54 -9.14 -0.94 30.33
CA ARG A 54 -7.88 -0.59 29.67
C ARG A 54 -8.08 -0.33 28.18
N ALA A 55 -8.88 -1.14 27.50
CA ALA A 55 -9.15 -1.00 26.08
C ALA A 55 -9.95 0.27 25.77
N ASN A 56 -10.98 0.59 26.57
CA ASN A 56 -11.71 1.86 26.47
C ASN A 56 -10.77 3.05 26.64
N PHE A 57 -9.97 3.05 27.70
CA PHE A 57 -9.00 4.12 27.98
C PHE A 57 -8.02 4.33 26.82
N LEU A 58 -7.51 3.24 26.23
CA LEU A 58 -6.60 3.34 25.09
C LEU A 58 -7.30 3.83 23.82
N SER A 59 -8.57 3.49 23.59
CA SER A 59 -9.34 3.99 22.45
C SER A 59 -9.50 5.51 22.54
N GLU A 60 -9.91 6.02 23.70
CA GLU A 60 -10.08 7.46 23.95
C GLU A 60 -8.77 8.22 23.75
N VAL A 61 -7.66 7.66 24.23
CA VAL A 61 -6.31 8.23 24.05
C VAL A 61 -5.89 8.25 22.57
N VAL A 62 -6.20 7.20 21.81
CA VAL A 62 -5.84 7.11 20.38
C VAL A 62 -6.70 8.05 19.53
N ASP A 63 -7.98 8.23 19.89
CA ASP A 63 -8.88 9.16 19.20
C ASP A 63 -8.53 10.63 19.47
N GLU A 64 -8.10 10.97 20.70
CA GLU A 64 -7.58 12.32 21.03
C GLU A 64 -6.21 12.59 20.40
N MET A 65 -5.39 11.55 20.16
CA MET A 65 -4.09 11.64 19.48
C MET A 65 -4.20 11.51 17.95
N GLY A 66 -5.41 11.39 17.41
CA GLY A 66 -5.68 11.24 15.98
C GLY A 66 -5.56 12.53 15.14
N ASN A 67 -5.16 13.66 15.74
CA ASN A 67 -4.95 14.92 15.00
C ASN A 67 -3.55 15.53 15.19
N VAL A 68 -2.58 14.76 15.68
CA VAL A 68 -1.16 15.15 15.64
C VAL A 68 -0.31 13.92 15.37
N GLY A 69 0.58 14.06 14.39
CA GLY A 69 1.48 13.01 13.95
C GLY A 69 2.24 12.38 15.12
N GLU A 70 2.52 11.10 14.94
CA GLU A 70 3.41 10.29 15.75
C GLU A 70 4.77 10.97 15.89
N SER A 71 5.04 11.62 17.03
CA SER A 71 6.35 11.55 17.66
C SER A 71 6.33 11.83 19.16
N HIS A 72 7.17 11.05 19.82
CA HIS A 72 7.47 10.89 21.23
C HIS A 72 7.61 12.14 22.10
N ILE A 73 7.22 11.94 23.37
CA ILE A 73 7.51 12.68 24.61
C ILE A 73 8.79 13.53 24.59
N GLU A 74 8.67 14.83 24.90
CA GLU A 74 9.44 15.56 25.91
C GLU A 74 8.73 16.89 26.27
N LYS A 75 8.57 17.20 27.58
CA LYS A 75 7.94 18.42 28.13
C LYS A 75 8.97 19.58 28.22
N PRO A 76 8.63 20.80 28.73
CA PRO A 76 7.75 21.84 28.17
C PRO A 76 8.42 23.25 28.21
N VAL A 77 8.26 24.13 27.21
CA VAL A 77 8.33 25.60 27.43
C VAL A 77 7.39 26.33 26.46
N VAL A 78 6.82 27.41 26.97
CA VAL A 78 5.59 28.13 26.66
C VAL A 78 5.64 29.09 25.46
N SER A 79 4.46 29.28 24.86
CA SER A 79 3.87 30.56 24.41
C SER A 79 4.33 31.22 23.10
N SER A 80 3.45 31.25 22.09
CA SER A 80 2.71 32.45 21.65
C SER A 80 1.97 32.19 20.32
N TYR A 81 0.97 33.01 20.05
CA TYR A 81 -0.27 32.83 19.28
C TYR A 81 -0.26 33.31 17.80
N MET A 82 -1.38 32.98 17.13
CA MET A 82 -2.05 33.57 15.96
C MET A 82 -1.69 33.10 14.54
N THR A 83 -2.79 32.70 13.89
CA THR A 83 -3.05 32.44 12.46
C THR A 83 -2.83 33.67 11.59
N GLU A 84 -2.38 33.47 10.33
CA GLU A 84 -3.09 33.99 9.15
C GLU A 84 -2.50 33.47 7.82
N SER A 85 -3.45 33.12 6.94
CA SER A 85 -3.47 33.15 5.47
C SER A 85 -2.20 33.38 4.64
N ASN A 86 -2.02 32.46 3.69
CA ASN A 86 -1.71 32.67 2.27
C ASN A 86 -0.49 33.55 1.92
N LEU A 87 0.63 32.90 1.57
CA LEU A 87 1.55 33.39 0.55
C LEU A 87 2.00 32.24 -0.35
N ASN A 88 1.47 32.25 -1.57
CA ASN A 88 2.13 31.75 -2.76
C ASN A 88 3.54 32.36 -2.87
N GLU A 89 4.58 31.54 -2.99
CA GLU A 89 5.69 31.84 -3.90
C GLU A 89 6.64 30.65 -4.10
N LYS A 90 6.66 30.19 -5.36
CA LYS A 90 7.85 29.82 -6.14
C LYS A 90 9.17 29.66 -5.36
N SER A 91 9.69 28.44 -5.29
CA SER A 91 11.11 28.22 -5.64
C SER A 91 11.51 26.74 -5.72
N LYS A 92 12.12 26.41 -6.86
CA LYS A 92 13.23 25.46 -7.02
C LYS A 92 12.87 23.97 -7.09
N ASN A 93 12.41 23.58 -8.29
CA ASN A 93 13.13 22.68 -9.19
C ASN A 93 14.22 21.80 -8.55
N THR A 94 13.78 20.81 -7.77
CA THR A 94 14.39 19.49 -7.77
C THR A 94 13.27 18.56 -8.19
N ASN A 95 13.31 18.04 -9.41
CA ASN A 95 12.35 17.04 -9.87
C ASN A 95 12.63 15.74 -9.11
N GLY A 96 12.27 15.71 -7.83
CA GLY A 96 12.34 14.52 -7.00
C GLY A 96 11.39 13.48 -7.59
N LEU A 97 11.95 12.44 -8.21
CA LEU A 97 11.21 11.26 -8.64
C LEU A 97 10.66 10.57 -7.39
N GLY A 98 9.42 10.89 -7.06
CA GLY A 98 8.71 10.41 -5.88
C GLY A 98 7.47 9.60 -6.26
N LEU A 99 6.88 8.94 -5.27
CA LEU A 99 5.66 8.16 -5.42
C LEU A 99 4.51 8.96 -6.07
N GLU A 100 4.47 10.29 -5.91
CA GLU A 100 3.48 11.19 -6.55
C GLU A 100 3.57 11.23 -8.07
N GLN A 101 4.78 11.23 -8.61
CA GLN A 101 4.93 11.20 -10.05
C GLN A 101 4.67 9.78 -10.60
N ALA A 102 4.93 8.74 -9.80
CA ALA A 102 4.55 7.36 -10.16
C ALA A 102 3.03 7.19 -10.23
N VAL A 103 2.26 7.82 -9.33
CA VAL A 103 0.79 7.90 -9.41
C VAL A 103 0.38 8.47 -10.77
N LYS A 104 0.89 9.65 -11.13
CA LYS A 104 0.54 10.30 -12.40
C LYS A 104 0.84 9.42 -13.61
N ILE A 105 2.00 8.76 -13.63
CA ILE A 105 2.38 7.85 -14.71
C ILE A 105 1.40 6.67 -14.81
N ALA A 106 1.01 6.08 -13.68
CA ALA A 106 0.10 4.94 -13.66
C ALA A 106 -1.33 5.33 -14.09
N GLU A 107 -1.84 6.45 -13.57
CA GLU A 107 -3.16 6.98 -13.94
C GLU A 107 -3.21 7.39 -15.42
N GLU A 108 -2.16 8.03 -15.95
CA GLU A 108 -2.08 8.40 -17.36
C GLU A 108 -2.11 7.18 -18.30
N ILE A 109 -1.48 6.07 -17.91
CA ILE A 109 -1.48 4.84 -18.73
C ILE A 109 -2.86 4.18 -18.76
N ILE A 110 -3.58 4.22 -17.64
CA ILE A 110 -4.87 3.53 -17.49
C ILE A 110 -6.04 4.43 -17.94
N GLY A 111 -5.84 5.75 -17.92
CA GLY A 111 -6.85 6.75 -18.30
C GLY A 111 -7.93 6.92 -17.24
N GLU A 112 -9.13 7.32 -17.67
CA GLU A 112 -10.26 7.66 -16.80
C GLU A 112 -10.73 6.53 -15.87
N ASN A 113 -10.34 5.28 -16.18
CA ASN A 113 -10.72 4.10 -15.40
C ASN A 113 -9.75 3.78 -14.25
N GLY A 114 -8.62 4.50 -14.16
CA GLY A 114 -7.53 4.18 -13.25
C GLY A 114 -7.41 5.19 -12.11
N LYS A 115 -8.19 5.03 -11.04
CA LYS A 115 -7.95 5.78 -9.80
C LYS A 115 -6.86 5.08 -8.98
N ALA A 116 -5.76 5.78 -8.73
CA ALA A 116 -4.70 5.25 -7.87
C ALA A 116 -5.09 5.30 -6.39
N ILE A 117 -4.69 4.28 -5.65
CA ILE A 117 -4.81 4.20 -4.20
C ILE A 117 -3.42 4.13 -3.60
N ARG A 118 -3.14 5.02 -2.65
CA ARG A 118 -1.93 4.99 -1.84
C ARG A 118 -2.13 4.08 -0.64
N ILE A 119 -1.12 3.26 -0.37
CA ILE A 119 -1.08 2.31 0.72
C ILE A 119 0.20 2.59 1.52
N PRO A 120 0.08 3.26 2.69
CA PRO A 120 1.22 3.59 3.53
C PRO A 120 1.97 2.35 4.05
N PRO A 121 3.16 2.54 4.65
CA PRO A 121 3.86 1.49 5.38
C PRO A 121 2.94 0.85 6.43
N LYS A 122 3.07 -0.45 6.63
CA LYS A 122 2.26 -1.25 7.58
C LYS A 122 0.75 -1.38 7.23
N TRP A 123 0.19 -0.58 6.33
CA TRP A 123 -1.23 -0.64 5.94
C TRP A 123 -1.48 -1.72 4.89
N MET A 124 -2.57 -2.48 5.02
CA MET A 124 -3.00 -3.43 3.99
C MET A 124 -3.80 -2.73 2.87
N ALA A 125 -3.91 -3.42 1.73
CA ALA A 125 -4.77 -2.94 0.65
C ALA A 125 -6.24 -2.97 1.09
N PRO A 126 -7.07 -2.02 0.64
CA PRO A 126 -8.50 -2.06 0.91
C PRO A 126 -9.16 -3.26 0.21
N ALA A 127 -10.17 -3.86 0.84
CA ALA A 127 -10.85 -5.06 0.35
C ALA A 127 -11.43 -4.90 -1.07
N SER A 128 -11.75 -3.68 -1.49
CA SER A 128 -12.21 -3.36 -2.85
C SER A 128 -11.17 -3.64 -3.96
N MET A 129 -9.91 -3.87 -3.61
CA MET A 129 -8.84 -4.24 -4.55
C MET A 129 -8.63 -5.75 -4.65
N GLU A 130 -9.25 -6.54 -3.79
CA GLU A 130 -9.05 -7.99 -3.78
C GLU A 130 -9.86 -8.67 -4.89
N GLY A 131 -9.29 -9.70 -5.51
CA GLY A 131 -9.91 -10.42 -6.62
C GLY A 131 -9.94 -9.63 -7.95
N CYS A 132 -9.28 -8.48 -8.00
CA CYS A 132 -9.26 -7.59 -9.15
C CYS A 132 -7.85 -7.50 -9.71
N SER A 133 -7.69 -7.58 -11.03
CA SER A 133 -6.39 -7.35 -11.64
C SER A 133 -5.95 -5.90 -11.39
N CYS A 134 -4.75 -5.72 -10.87
CA CYS A 134 -4.19 -4.41 -10.55
C CYS A 134 -2.70 -4.37 -10.87
N VAL A 135 -2.20 -3.17 -11.12
CA VAL A 135 -0.78 -2.86 -11.21
C VAL A 135 -0.41 -2.01 -10.02
N TYR A 136 0.71 -2.33 -9.38
CA TYR A 136 1.18 -1.61 -8.20
C TYR A 136 2.65 -1.22 -8.35
N VAL A 137 3.01 -0.10 -7.73
CA VAL A 137 4.36 0.44 -7.59
C VAL A 137 4.71 0.48 -6.11
N LEU A 138 5.84 -0.10 -5.73
CA LEU A 138 6.37 -0.09 -4.37
C LEU A 138 7.56 0.85 -4.30
N GLU A 139 7.62 1.68 -3.27
CA GLU A 139 8.77 2.49 -2.90
C GLU A 139 9.50 1.78 -1.76
N ILE A 140 10.76 1.40 -2.01
CA ILE A 140 11.59 0.54 -1.15
C ILE A 140 12.81 1.32 -0.69
N GLY A 141 13.14 1.22 0.59
CA GLY A 141 14.43 1.69 1.10
C GLY A 141 14.55 3.20 1.24
N TYR A 142 13.68 3.80 2.06
CA TYR A 142 13.92 5.15 2.55
C TYR A 142 14.85 5.08 3.77
N SER A 143 16.14 5.37 3.58
CA SER A 143 17.11 5.40 4.67
C SER A 143 17.57 6.83 4.92
N MET A 144 17.04 7.45 5.96
CA MET A 144 17.57 8.69 6.55
C MET A 144 18.70 8.30 7.52
N ASN A 145 19.89 8.03 6.99
CA ASN A 145 21.09 8.13 7.82
C ASN A 145 21.70 9.51 7.58
N ASP A 146 22.05 10.19 8.68
CA ASP A 146 22.34 11.63 8.81
C ASP A 146 23.43 12.21 7.87
N ASN A 147 24.10 11.38 7.06
CA ASN A 147 25.19 11.78 6.17
C ASN A 147 25.01 11.41 4.69
N GLU A 148 24.04 10.56 4.31
CA GLU A 148 23.89 10.17 2.90
C GLU A 148 22.42 9.84 2.58
N ARG A 149 21.77 10.75 1.83
CA ARG A 149 20.42 10.55 1.31
C ARG A 149 20.49 9.56 0.14
N VAL A 150 20.32 8.27 0.44
CA VAL A 150 20.15 7.25 -0.60
C VAL A 150 18.74 7.39 -1.18
N PRO A 151 18.58 7.60 -2.51
CA PRO A 151 17.27 7.68 -3.13
C PRO A 151 16.54 6.33 -3.03
N PRO A 152 15.20 6.33 -2.93
CA PRO A 152 14.43 5.10 -2.87
C PRO A 152 14.51 4.33 -4.19
N ARG A 153 14.40 3.01 -4.09
CA ARG A 153 14.25 2.09 -5.22
C ARG A 153 12.79 1.75 -5.41
N TYR A 154 12.41 1.42 -6.64
CA TYR A 154 11.02 1.19 -6.99
C TYR A 154 10.82 -0.19 -7.59
N TYR A 155 9.74 -0.86 -7.20
CA TYR A 155 9.35 -2.14 -7.79
C TYR A 155 7.97 -1.99 -8.42
N VAL A 156 7.81 -2.49 -9.64
CA VAL A 156 6.50 -2.53 -10.31
C VAL A 156 6.08 -3.99 -10.46
N GLY A 157 4.81 -4.28 -10.23
CA GLY A 157 4.27 -5.60 -10.51
C GLY A 157 2.75 -5.59 -10.66
N GLU A 158 2.23 -6.74 -11.06
CA GLU A 158 0.81 -6.99 -11.25
C GLU A 158 0.32 -8.12 -10.33
N THR A 159 -0.95 -8.04 -9.93
CA THR A 159 -1.58 -9.08 -9.10
C THR A 159 -3.09 -8.99 -9.12
N ASP A 160 -3.75 -10.10 -8.79
CA ASP A 160 -5.17 -10.22 -8.46
C ASP A 160 -5.44 -10.20 -6.95
N SER A 161 -4.38 -10.23 -6.13
CA SER A 161 -4.43 -10.27 -4.67
C SER A 161 -3.36 -9.33 -4.09
N LEU A 162 -3.72 -8.04 -4.04
CA LEU A 162 -2.79 -6.99 -3.62
C LEU A 162 -2.37 -7.15 -2.16
N SER A 163 -3.31 -7.54 -1.28
CA SER A 163 -3.04 -7.75 0.14
C SER A 163 -1.98 -8.83 0.37
N ARG A 164 -2.11 -9.96 -0.34
CA ARG A 164 -1.14 -11.06 -0.30
C ARG A 164 0.22 -10.63 -0.82
N ARG A 165 0.26 -9.90 -1.94
CA ARG A 165 1.51 -9.46 -2.56
C ARG A 165 2.25 -8.43 -1.70
N LEU A 166 1.54 -7.48 -1.08
CA LEU A 166 2.12 -6.53 -0.13
C LEU A 166 2.69 -7.25 1.10
N SER A 167 1.93 -8.21 1.64
CA SER A 167 2.38 -9.03 2.77
C SER A 167 3.66 -9.78 2.42
N GLN A 168 3.70 -10.47 1.28
CA GLN A 168 4.88 -11.21 0.81
C GLN A 168 6.12 -10.33 0.68
N HIS A 169 5.98 -9.13 0.11
CA HIS A 169 7.11 -8.20 0.00
C HIS A 169 7.57 -7.69 1.36
N ARG A 170 6.65 -7.32 2.27
CA ARG A 170 7.00 -6.85 3.61
C ARG A 170 7.63 -7.93 4.49
N CYS A 171 7.24 -9.19 4.31
CA CYS A 171 7.87 -10.34 4.96
C CYS A 171 9.34 -10.56 4.58
N LYS A 172 9.84 -9.93 3.50
CA LYS A 172 11.27 -9.97 3.15
C LYS A 172 12.16 -9.21 4.15
N GLY A 173 11.57 -8.37 4.99
CA GLY A 173 12.29 -7.60 6.00
C GLY A 173 13.14 -6.47 5.41
N LYS A 174 14.00 -5.88 6.26
CA LYS A 174 14.87 -4.75 5.90
C LYS A 174 14.06 -3.60 5.29
N GLU A 175 14.56 -3.02 4.21
CA GLU A 175 13.95 -1.93 3.43
C GLU A 175 12.56 -2.24 2.87
N TRP A 176 12.17 -3.52 2.81
CA TRP A 176 10.86 -3.94 2.31
C TRP A 176 9.77 -3.91 3.39
N ALA A 177 10.14 -4.02 4.67
CA ALA A 177 9.16 -4.08 5.77
C ALA A 177 8.33 -2.78 5.87
N SER A 178 8.98 -1.64 5.59
CA SER A 178 8.40 -0.30 5.65
C SER A 178 8.08 0.27 4.26
N LEU A 179 7.87 -0.57 3.25
CA LEU A 179 7.56 -0.09 1.90
C LEU A 179 6.20 0.63 1.85
N SER A 180 6.13 1.66 1.02
CA SER A 180 4.90 2.33 0.59
C SER A 180 4.48 1.79 -0.77
N ALA A 181 3.18 1.77 -1.05
CA ALA A 181 2.69 1.34 -2.33
C ALA A 181 1.67 2.31 -2.93
N VAL A 182 1.64 2.33 -4.26
CA VAL A 182 0.53 2.85 -5.06
C VAL A 182 -0.01 1.70 -5.88
N ALA A 183 -1.33 1.57 -5.96
CA ALA A 183 -1.94 0.56 -6.80
C ALA A 183 -3.10 1.13 -7.59
N VAL A 184 -3.24 0.66 -8.83
CA VAL A 184 -4.32 1.06 -9.73
C VAL A 184 -5.00 -0.20 -10.26
N ARG A 185 -6.32 -0.20 -10.21
CA ARG A 185 -7.14 -1.30 -10.75
C ARG A 185 -7.08 -1.28 -12.28
N VAL A 186 -7.06 -2.47 -12.86
CA VAL A 186 -7.10 -2.69 -14.31
C VAL A 186 -8.37 -3.49 -14.64
N GLY A 187 -9.20 -2.95 -15.53
CA GLY A 187 -10.55 -3.49 -15.81
C GLY A 187 -10.55 -4.76 -16.67
N GLY A 188 -9.67 -4.85 -17.65
CA GLY A 188 -9.57 -5.93 -18.64
C GLY A 188 -8.77 -7.15 -18.18
N GLY A 189 -8.68 -7.36 -16.87
CA GLY A 189 -8.13 -8.58 -16.28
C GLY A 189 -6.62 -8.74 -16.47
N LYS A 190 -6.16 -10.00 -16.36
CA LYS A 190 -4.74 -10.32 -16.20
C LYS A 190 -3.87 -9.95 -17.40
N THR A 191 -4.40 -10.11 -18.62
CA THR A 191 -3.65 -9.79 -19.84
C THR A 191 -3.44 -8.28 -19.97
N GLU A 192 -4.48 -7.49 -19.73
CA GLU A 192 -4.35 -6.03 -19.73
C GLU A 192 -3.42 -5.56 -18.61
N ALA A 193 -3.53 -6.14 -17.41
CA ALA A 193 -2.66 -5.79 -16.28
C ALA A 193 -1.17 -5.98 -16.59
N ARG A 194 -0.79 -7.06 -17.29
CA ARG A 194 0.60 -7.27 -17.74
C ARG A 194 1.06 -6.25 -18.78
N ASN A 195 0.16 -5.87 -19.69
CA ASN A 195 0.47 -4.82 -20.67
C ASN A 195 0.67 -3.47 -19.97
N VAL A 196 -0.23 -3.13 -19.03
CA VAL A 196 -0.14 -1.91 -18.23
C VAL A 196 1.14 -1.90 -17.39
N GLU A 197 1.46 -3.00 -16.71
CA GLU A 197 2.71 -3.16 -15.95
C GLU A 197 3.94 -2.87 -16.83
N SER A 198 4.00 -3.49 -18.01
CA SER A 198 5.08 -3.30 -18.96
C SER A 198 5.21 -1.83 -19.42
N LEU A 199 4.08 -1.14 -19.59
CA LEU A 199 4.05 0.28 -19.94
C LEU A 199 4.50 1.16 -18.77
N VAL A 200 4.08 0.86 -17.54
CA VAL A 200 4.50 1.56 -16.32
C VAL A 200 6.00 1.44 -16.12
N ILE A 201 6.54 0.22 -16.20
CA ILE A 201 7.99 -0.05 -16.13
C ILE A 201 8.74 0.79 -17.16
N ARG A 202 8.28 0.80 -18.41
CA ARG A 202 8.93 1.55 -19.50
C ARG A 202 8.88 3.06 -19.27
N LYS A 203 7.72 3.62 -18.88
CA LYS A 203 7.58 5.06 -18.61
C LYS A 203 8.40 5.48 -17.40
N MET A 204 8.39 4.71 -16.32
CA MET A 204 9.18 4.98 -15.12
C MET A 204 10.68 4.88 -15.40
N ALA A 205 11.14 3.85 -16.13
CA ALA A 205 12.54 3.75 -16.53
C ALA A 205 12.97 4.95 -17.39
N LYS A 206 12.14 5.36 -18.36
CA LYS A 206 12.40 6.55 -19.19
C LYS A 206 12.42 7.84 -18.38
N ALA A 207 11.63 7.92 -17.30
CA ALA A 207 11.61 9.04 -16.37
C ALA A 207 12.80 9.03 -15.38
N GLY A 208 13.65 7.99 -15.40
CA GLY A 208 14.87 7.91 -14.59
C GLY A 208 14.70 7.24 -13.22
N TYR A 209 13.60 6.52 -12.97
CA TYR A 209 13.40 5.79 -11.72
C TYR A 209 14.41 4.64 -11.57
N ASP A 210 14.91 4.44 -10.36
CA ASP A 210 15.72 3.27 -10.02
C ASP A 210 14.80 2.05 -9.79
N LEU A 211 14.56 1.28 -10.86
CA LEU A 211 13.68 0.12 -10.83
C LEU A 211 14.42 -1.17 -10.40
N VAL A 212 13.82 -1.90 -9.46
CA VAL A 212 14.23 -3.25 -9.04
C VAL A 212 13.70 -4.26 -10.05
N SER A 213 14.59 -4.92 -10.79
CA SER A 213 14.23 -5.95 -11.76
C SER A 213 13.74 -7.24 -11.08
N VAL A 214 12.72 -7.86 -11.67
CA VAL A 214 12.16 -9.16 -11.24
C VAL A 214 13.04 -10.34 -11.71
N SER A 215 13.91 -10.14 -12.70
CA SER A 215 14.65 -11.23 -13.37
C SER A 215 16.12 -11.34 -13.00
N ASP A 216 16.77 -10.28 -12.52
CA ASP A 216 18.18 -10.32 -12.13
C ASP A 216 18.47 -9.10 -11.24
N GLY A 217 19.26 -9.26 -10.17
CA GLY A 217 19.53 -8.22 -9.17
C GLY A 217 20.31 -6.99 -9.64
N ARG A 218 20.12 -6.51 -10.89
CA ARG A 218 20.71 -5.30 -11.46
C ARG A 218 19.65 -4.21 -11.62
N SER A 219 19.98 -3.02 -11.12
CA SER A 219 19.22 -1.78 -11.30
C SER A 219 19.22 -1.39 -12.79
N ILE A 220 18.03 -1.12 -13.35
CA ILE A 220 17.87 -0.59 -14.70
C ILE A 220 18.05 0.93 -14.62
N ARG A 221 19.29 1.41 -14.64
CA ARG A 221 19.57 2.85 -14.83
C ARG A 221 19.58 3.15 -16.32
N SER A 222 18.80 4.13 -16.76
CA SER A 222 18.97 4.71 -18.09
C SER A 222 20.23 5.59 -18.08
N ASN A 223 21.39 5.05 -18.48
CA ASN A 223 22.60 5.84 -18.66
C ASN A 223 22.42 6.78 -19.87
N GLY A 224 21.95 7.99 -19.62
CA GLY A 224 22.11 9.11 -20.54
C GLY A 224 23.38 9.88 -20.19
N SER A 225 24.52 9.48 -20.74
CA SER A 225 25.72 10.34 -20.77
C SER A 225 26.15 10.55 -22.21
N VAL A 226 25.80 11.72 -22.72
CA VAL A 226 26.34 12.32 -23.94
C VAL A 226 27.80 12.67 -23.71
N ASN A 227 28.73 11.94 -24.35
CA ASN A 227 30.11 12.37 -24.51
C ASN A 227 30.39 12.52 -26.02
N ASN A 228 30.00 13.67 -26.58
CA ASN A 228 30.53 14.13 -27.87
C ASN A 228 31.62 15.15 -27.57
N THR A 229 32.87 14.68 -27.52
CA THR A 229 34.04 15.55 -27.60
C THR A 229 34.58 15.44 -29.03
N PRO A 230 34.56 16.50 -29.85
CA PRO A 230 35.18 16.45 -31.18
C PRO A 230 36.71 16.44 -31.06
N PRO A 231 37.43 15.71 -31.93
CA PRO A 231 38.88 15.70 -31.93
C PRO A 231 39.44 17.06 -32.36
N SER A 232 40.29 17.64 -31.51
CA SER A 232 41.15 18.77 -31.85
C SER A 232 42.22 18.30 -32.85
N THR A 233 42.13 18.76 -34.09
CA THR A 233 43.23 18.70 -35.05
C THR A 233 44.22 19.83 -34.75
N SER A 234 45.47 19.49 -34.51
CA SER A 234 46.64 20.36 -34.64
C SER A 234 47.75 19.56 -35.29
#